data_AF-A0A7R9FC32-F1
#
_entry.id   AF-A0A7R9FC32-F1
#
_cell.length_a   1.000
_cell.length_b   1.000
_cell.length_c   1.000
_cell.angle_alpha   90.00
_cell.angle_beta   90.00
_cell.angle_gamma   90.00
#
_symmetry.space_group_name_H-M   'P 1'
#
loop_
_entity.id
_entity.type
_entity.pdbx_description
1 polymer ?
#
loop_
_entity_poly.entity_id
_entity_poly.type
_entity_poly.pdbx_seq_one_letter_code
_entity_poly.pdbx_strand_id
1 'polypeptide(L)'
;MPVPLFPSLNPKLTDSLWFNVDKAIDEEAELTLIEQEHTTWLNNVTNEDYELIPIGKTASELTLRNKKYPHPVLMNEASAEMDEAEFIDRMTRLPPGTFGSGGD
;
A
#
# COMPACT_ATOMS: atom_id res chain seq x y z
N MET A 1 -11.79 -1.22 -69.91
CA MET A 1 -10.55 -1.62 -69.20
C MET A 1 -10.61 -1.02 -67.80
N PRO A 2 -10.43 -1.80 -66.72
CA PRO A 2 -10.44 -1.25 -65.37
C PRO A 2 -9.19 -0.38 -65.15
N VAL A 3 -9.35 0.73 -64.44
CA VAL A 3 -8.26 1.66 -64.10
C VAL A 3 -7.38 1.00 -63.03
N PRO A 4 -6.04 0.99 -63.16
CA PRO A 4 -5.18 0.42 -62.13
C PRO A 4 -5.29 1.24 -60.84
N LEU A 5 -5.60 0.57 -59.74
CA LEU A 5 -5.68 1.20 -58.43
C LEU A 5 -4.25 1.37 -57.90
N PHE A 6 -3.81 2.62 -57.71
CA PHE A 6 -2.52 2.92 -57.10
C PHE A 6 -2.61 2.89 -55.57
N PRO A 7 -1.57 2.42 -54.87
CA PRO A 7 -1.55 2.42 -53.41
C PRO A 7 -1.49 3.85 -52.86
N SER A 8 -2.00 4.03 -51.64
CA SER A 8 -1.87 5.27 -50.87
C SER A 8 -0.41 5.50 -50.46
N LEU A 9 0.10 6.70 -50.69
CA LEU A 9 1.44 7.16 -50.25
C LEU A 9 1.37 8.03 -48.99
N ASN A 10 0.23 8.05 -48.31
CA ASN A 10 0.07 8.84 -47.10
C ASN A 10 0.88 8.23 -45.96
N PRO A 11 1.47 9.06 -45.08
CA PRO A 11 2.15 8.59 -43.89
C PRO A 11 1.18 7.82 -42.98
N LYS A 12 1.75 6.90 -42.19
CA LYS A 12 0.96 6.10 -41.24
C LYS A 12 0.40 7.01 -40.15
N LEU A 13 -0.87 6.84 -39.84
CA LEU A 13 -1.57 7.59 -38.79
C LEU A 13 -1.09 7.25 -37.38
N THR A 14 -0.47 6.10 -37.19
CA THR A 14 0.18 5.69 -35.94
C THR A 14 1.53 5.09 -36.28
N ASP A 15 2.54 5.42 -35.47
CA ASP A 15 3.89 4.87 -35.59
C ASP A 15 4.37 4.47 -34.19
N SER A 16 4.96 3.29 -34.05
CA SER A 16 5.52 2.84 -32.78
C SER A 16 6.60 3.76 -32.20
N LEU A 17 7.20 4.64 -33.02
CA LEU A 17 8.15 5.65 -32.54
C LEU A 17 7.52 6.70 -31.60
N TRP A 18 6.22 7.00 -31.78
CA TRP A 18 5.51 8.05 -31.03
C TRP A 18 4.14 7.60 -30.49
N PHE A 19 3.68 6.41 -30.89
CA PHE A 19 2.46 5.76 -30.47
C PHE A 19 2.81 4.33 -30.04
N ASN A 20 3.26 4.21 -28.79
CA ASN A 20 3.38 2.90 -28.13
C ASN A 20 2.03 2.57 -27.50
N VAL A 21 1.31 1.63 -28.10
CA VAL A 21 0.21 0.94 -27.41
C VAL A 21 0.79 0.20 -26.22
N ASP A 22 0.10 0.25 -25.08
CA ASP A 22 0.55 -0.22 -23.76
C ASP A 22 1.59 -1.33 -23.83
N LYS A 23 2.75 -1.05 -23.24
CA LYS A 23 3.76 -2.08 -23.03
C LYS A 23 3.15 -3.07 -22.06
N ALA A 24 3.37 -4.37 -22.29
CA ALA A 24 3.12 -5.36 -21.26
C ALA A 24 3.98 -5.00 -20.05
N ILE A 25 3.33 -4.46 -19.02
CA ILE A 25 3.92 -4.02 -17.77
C ILE A 25 3.46 -5.01 -16.71
N ASP A 26 4.37 -5.34 -15.80
CA ASP A 26 4.04 -6.11 -14.61
C ASP A 26 3.47 -5.16 -13.55
N GLU A 27 2.14 -5.03 -13.54
CA GLU A 27 1.40 -4.12 -12.66
C GLU A 27 1.66 -4.43 -11.17
N GLU A 28 1.84 -5.71 -10.82
CA GLU A 28 2.11 -6.14 -9.44
C GLU A 28 3.49 -5.66 -8.97
N ALA A 29 4.49 -5.75 -9.85
CA ALA A 29 5.84 -5.27 -9.55
C ALA A 29 5.89 -3.75 -9.39
N GLU A 30 5.15 -3.01 -10.22
CA GLU A 30 5.03 -1.55 -10.09
C GLU A 30 4.32 -1.15 -8.79
N LEU A 31 3.21 -1.83 -8.48
CA LEU A 31 2.46 -1.60 -7.25
C LEU A 31 3.33 -1.88 -6.02
N THR A 32 4.03 -3.01 -6.00
CA THR A 32 4.94 -3.38 -4.90
C THR A 32 6.02 -2.33 -4.68
N LEU A 33 6.59 -1.78 -5.76
CA LEU A 33 7.62 -0.73 -5.66
C LEU A 33 7.06 0.53 -5.01
N ILE A 34 5.86 0.96 -5.43
CA ILE A 34 5.19 2.14 -4.89
C ILE A 34 4.85 1.95 -3.40
N GLU A 35 4.34 0.78 -3.04
CA GLU A 35 4.03 0.45 -1.64
C GLU A 35 5.28 0.41 -0.75
N GLN A 36 6.39 -0.10 -1.29
CA GLN A 36 7.68 -0.11 -0.60
C GLN A 36 8.21 1.31 -0.38
N GLU A 37 8.16 2.15 -1.40
CA GLU A 37 8.57 3.56 -1.31
C GLU A 37 7.71 4.28 -0.26
N HIS A 38 6.40 4.08 -0.29
CA HIS A 38 5.47 4.68 0.66
C HIS A 38 5.74 4.22 2.10
N THR A 39 5.95 2.92 2.30
CA THR A 39 6.31 2.36 3.61
C THR A 39 7.63 2.94 4.12
N THR A 40 8.61 3.07 3.24
CA THR A 40 9.91 3.68 3.56
C THR A 40 9.75 5.14 3.96
N TRP A 41 8.95 5.90 3.24
CA TRP A 41 8.65 7.29 3.54
C TRP A 41 7.98 7.45 4.93
N LEU A 42 6.97 6.64 5.23
CA LEU A 42 6.32 6.64 6.55
C LEU A 42 7.31 6.30 7.67
N ASN A 43 8.18 5.33 7.45
CA ASN A 43 9.22 4.96 8.41
C ASN A 43 10.21 6.11 8.65
N ASN A 44 10.60 6.83 7.60
CA ASN A 44 11.49 7.97 7.75
C ASN A 44 10.80 9.09 8.55
N VAL A 45 9.57 9.46 8.18
CA VAL A 45 8.82 10.52 8.89
C VAL A 45 8.60 10.21 10.37
N THR A 46 8.39 8.93 10.71
CA THR A 46 8.14 8.52 12.09
C THR A 46 9.41 8.42 12.92
N ASN A 47 10.51 7.93 12.33
CA ASN A 47 11.77 7.72 13.03
C ASN A 47 12.70 8.94 13.01
N GLU A 48 12.46 9.92 12.13
CA GLU A 48 13.26 11.15 12.07
C GLU A 48 13.30 11.84 13.43
N ASP A 49 14.52 11.93 13.98
CA ASP A 49 14.82 12.53 15.28
C ASP A 49 14.04 11.98 16.48
N TYR A 50 13.43 10.79 16.36
CA TYR A 50 12.63 10.20 17.45
C TYR A 50 13.45 9.96 18.73
N GLU A 51 14.69 9.49 18.56
CA GLU A 51 15.63 9.23 19.66
C GLU A 51 16.39 10.49 20.12
N LEU A 52 16.11 11.65 19.53
CA LEU A 52 16.75 12.90 19.91
C LEU A 52 16.22 13.37 21.27
N ILE A 53 17.11 13.49 22.25
CA ILE A 53 16.79 14.01 23.59
C ILE A 53 16.65 15.53 23.50
N PRO A 54 15.48 16.13 23.82
CA PRO A 54 15.30 17.57 23.79
C PRO A 54 16.21 18.29 24.79
N ILE A 55 16.58 19.54 24.48
CA ILE A 55 17.39 20.36 25.36
C ILE A 55 16.68 20.54 26.72
N GLY A 56 17.40 20.27 27.80
CA GLY A 56 16.86 20.34 29.17
C GLY A 56 16.07 19.11 29.60
N LYS A 57 16.02 18.05 28.78
CA LYS A 57 15.47 16.74 29.13
C LYS A 57 16.58 15.72 29.34
N THR A 58 16.31 14.72 30.16
CA THR A 58 17.27 13.63 30.44
C THR A 58 16.91 12.36 29.67
N ALA A 59 17.89 11.49 29.46
CA ALA A 59 17.68 10.18 28.81
C ALA A 59 16.61 9.32 29.52
N SER A 60 16.50 9.44 30.85
CA SER A 60 15.45 8.78 31.63
C SER A 60 14.03 9.25 31.28
N GLU A 61 13.87 10.52 30.91
CA GLU A 61 12.58 11.09 30.51
C GLU A 61 12.18 10.63 29.10
N LEU A 62 13.16 10.42 28.20
CA LEU A 62 12.95 9.79 26.89
C LEU A 62 12.46 8.34 27.04
N THR A 63 13.09 7.55 27.92
CA THR A 63 12.63 6.16 28.18
C THR A 63 11.20 6.11 28.73
N LEU A 64 10.83 7.06 29.60
CA LEU A 64 9.45 7.17 30.12
C LEU A 64 8.47 7.59 29.03
N ARG A 65 8.87 8.49 28.12
CA ARG A 65 8.09 8.89 26.96
C ARG A 65 7.81 7.70 26.04
N ASN A 66 8.84 6.92 25.70
CA ASN A 66 8.71 5.77 24.81
C ASN A 66 7.83 4.67 25.43
N LYS A 67 7.81 4.54 26.77
CA LYS A 67 6.86 3.65 27.48
C LYS A 67 5.41 4.15 27.45
N LYS A 68 5.19 5.47 27.48
CA LYS A 68 3.86 6.09 27.50
C LYS A 68 3.26 6.25 26.09
N TYR A 69 4.11 6.51 25.11
CA TYR A 69 3.78 6.66 23.70
C TYR A 69 4.77 5.81 22.89
N PRO A 70 4.52 4.50 22.77
CA PRO A 70 5.36 3.63 21.98
C PRO A 70 5.38 4.10 20.53
N HIS A 71 6.52 3.93 19.86
CA HIS A 71 6.68 4.30 18.47
C HIS A 71 5.65 3.54 17.60
N PRO A 72 4.94 4.20 16.67
CA PRO A 72 3.85 3.59 15.91
C PRO A 72 4.28 2.39 15.04
N VAL A 73 5.54 2.34 14.59
CA VAL A 73 6.08 1.14 13.91
C VAL A 73 6.22 -0.03 14.89
N LEU A 74 6.61 0.23 16.14
CA LEU A 74 6.69 -0.78 17.20
C LEU A 74 5.31 -1.33 17.62
N MET A 75 4.22 -0.61 17.28
CA MET A 75 2.85 -1.08 17.49
C MET A 75 2.43 -2.15 16.46
N ASN A 76 2.94 -2.09 15.22
CA ASN A 76 2.62 -3.11 14.20
C ASN A 76 3.31 -4.45 14.49
N GLU A 77 4.53 -4.42 15.01
CA GLU A 77 5.25 -5.61 15.48
C GLU A 77 4.71 -6.16 16.80
N ALA A 78 4.13 -5.32 17.68
CA ALA A 78 3.38 -5.80 18.85
C ALA A 78 2.01 -6.43 18.49
N SER A 79 1.41 -6.05 17.35
CA SER A 79 0.24 -6.74 16.77
C SER A 79 0.59 -8.05 16.06
N ALA A 80 1.87 -8.37 15.89
CA ALA A 80 2.31 -9.66 15.34
C ALA A 80 2.26 -10.81 16.36
N GLU A 81 1.85 -10.55 17.61
CA GLU A 81 1.54 -11.59 18.61
C GLU A 81 0.03 -11.93 18.67
N MET A 82 -0.72 -11.72 17.58
CA MET A 82 -2.03 -12.36 17.44
C MET A 82 -1.87 -13.56 16.50
N ASP A 83 -1.91 -14.75 17.08
CA ASP A 83 -1.78 -16.00 16.32
C ASP A 83 -2.83 -16.06 15.20
N GLU A 84 -2.42 -16.51 14.02
CA GLU A 84 -3.29 -16.66 12.84
C GLU A 84 -4.57 -17.46 13.15
N ALA A 85 -4.46 -18.44 14.06
CA ALA A 85 -5.57 -19.22 14.58
C ALA A 85 -6.59 -18.37 15.36
N GLU A 86 -6.14 -17.38 16.12
CA GLU A 86 -6.99 -16.46 16.90
C GLU A 86 -7.71 -15.47 15.98
N PHE A 87 -7.06 -15.04 14.90
CA PHE A 87 -7.68 -14.22 13.86
C PHE A 87 -8.81 -14.94 13.12
N ILE A 88 -8.58 -16.20 12.72
CA ILE A 88 -9.59 -17.02 12.02
C ILE A 88 -10.75 -17.39 12.96
N ASP A 89 -10.48 -17.71 14.22
CA ASP A 89 -11.49 -18.00 15.23
C ASP A 89 -12.43 -16.80 15.47
N ARG A 90 -11.89 -15.58 15.51
CA ARG A 90 -12.69 -14.36 15.65
C ARG A 90 -13.61 -14.10 14.45
N MET A 91 -13.12 -14.37 13.23
CA MET A 91 -13.90 -14.22 11.99
C MET A 91 -14.99 -15.28 11.84
N THR A 92 -14.79 -16.47 12.39
CA THR A 92 -15.72 -17.61 12.29
C THR A 92 -16.75 -17.67 13.43
N ARG A 93 -16.53 -16.95 14.55
CA ARG A 93 -17.48 -16.81 15.66
C ARG A 93 -18.59 -15.78 15.44
N LEU A 94 -18.59 -15.02 14.34
CA LEU A 94 -19.78 -14.23 14.00
C LEU A 94 -20.92 -15.20 13.67
N PRO A 95 -22.04 -15.21 14.43
CA PRO A 95 -23.14 -16.09 14.11
C PRO A 95 -23.68 -15.73 12.71
N PRO A 96 -24.00 -16.71 11.84
CA PRO A 96 -24.72 -16.41 10.61
C PRO A 96 -26.03 -15.73 11.02
N GLY A 97 -26.21 -14.48 10.58
CA GLY A 97 -27.26 -13.59 11.08
C GLY A 97 -28.64 -14.27 11.10
N THR A 98 -29.11 -14.63 12.29
CA THR A 98 -30.51 -14.98 12.53
C THR A 98 -31.18 -13.84 13.29
N PHE A 99 -31.83 -12.95 12.56
CA PHE A 99 -33.09 -12.27 12.88
C PHE A 99 -33.48 -11.59 11.55
N GLY A 100 -34.45 -12.07 10.77
CA GLY A 100 -35.71 -12.66 11.19
C GLY A 100 -36.77 -11.56 11.24
N SER A 101 -37.48 -11.44 10.12
CA SER A 101 -38.91 -11.15 9.98
C SER A 101 -39.62 -10.24 11.01
N GLY A 102 -40.14 -9.13 10.50
CA GLY A 102 -41.35 -8.45 10.97
C GLY A 102 -41.68 -7.39 9.92
N GLY A 103 -42.72 -7.47 9.10
CA GLY A 103 -44.02 -8.14 9.29
C GLY A 103 -45.06 -7.03 9.38
N ASP A 104 -45.80 -6.89 8.28
CA ASP A 104 -47.02 -6.08 8.02
C ASP A 104 -46.91 -4.55 7.93
#